data_AF-A0A5R8ZNJ4-F1
#
_entry.id   AF-A0A5R8ZNJ4-F1
#
_cell.length_a   1.000
_cell.length_b   1.000
_cell.length_c   1.000
_cell.angle_alpha   90.00
_cell.angle_beta   90.00
_cell.angle_gamma   90.00
#
_symmetry.space_group_name_H-M   'P 1'
#
loop_
_entity.id
_entity.type
_entity.pdbx_description
1 polymer ?
#
loop_
_entity_poly.entity_id
_entity_poly.type
_entity_poly.pdbx_seq_one_letter_code
_entity_poly.pdbx_strand_id
1 'polypeptide(L)'
;MRSAYRQAPAPPEGGIERQEVSQEQYDVLVGQCRYPKTGQARARCRAQVRAKYVVGAFNPALDCRTYSGVSVCGPLELSAAQRACVEESVGGGLTRRRAEVECYAFR
;
A
#
# COMPACT_ATOMS: atom_id res chain seq x y z
N MET A 1 1.48 -1.64 46.02
CA MET A 1 1.25 -0.22 45.70
C MET A 1 1.64 0.01 44.24
N ARG A 2 0.88 0.85 43.52
CA ARG A 2 0.65 0.83 42.07
C ARG A 2 1.91 1.17 41.23
N SER A 3 2.20 0.32 40.24
CA SER A 3 3.15 0.61 39.16
C SER A 3 2.61 1.74 38.29
N ALA A 4 3.35 2.85 38.22
CA ALA A 4 3.04 3.99 37.38
C ALA A 4 3.36 3.66 35.92
N TYR A 5 2.35 3.20 35.19
CA TYR A 5 2.38 3.23 33.72
C TYR A 5 2.39 4.71 33.30
N ARG A 6 3.55 5.18 32.82
CA ARG A 6 3.70 6.47 32.15
C ARG A 6 2.77 6.46 30.93
N GLN A 7 1.66 7.20 31.01
CA GLN A 7 0.76 7.39 29.88
C GLN A 7 1.50 8.16 28.79
N ALA A 8 1.58 7.57 27.59
CA ALA A 8 1.95 8.30 26.40
C ALA A 8 0.89 9.39 26.13
N PRO A 9 1.27 10.57 25.62
CA PRO A 9 0.30 11.61 25.28
C PRO A 9 -0.66 11.10 24.20
N ALA A 10 -1.94 11.43 24.35
CA ALA A 10 -2.97 11.16 23.35
C ALA A 10 -2.65 11.91 22.04
N PRO A 11 -2.87 11.30 20.86
CA PRO A 11 -2.67 11.98 19.59
C PRO A 11 -3.70 13.12 19.41
N PRO A 12 -3.34 14.21 18.71
CA PRO A 12 -4.22 15.33 18.49
C PRO A 12 -5.32 14.99 17.47
N GLU A 13 -6.57 15.34 17.82
CA GLU A 13 -7.74 15.19 16.96
C GLU A 13 -7.63 16.09 15.70
N GLY A 14 -7.78 15.50 14.51
CA GLY A 14 -8.15 16.24 13.29
C GLY A 14 -7.10 16.43 12.20
N GLY A 15 -5.93 15.78 12.27
CA GLY A 15 -5.05 15.60 11.11
C GLY A 15 -5.35 14.27 10.42
N ILE A 16 -5.10 14.13 9.11
CA ILE A 16 -4.97 12.79 8.53
C ILE A 16 -3.73 12.17 9.18
N GLU A 17 -3.96 11.43 10.26
CA GLU A 17 -2.89 10.80 11.03
C GLU A 17 -2.19 9.83 10.09
N ARG A 18 -0.89 10.06 9.88
CA ARG A 18 -0.09 9.19 9.02
C ARG A 18 -0.07 7.80 9.65
N GLN A 19 -0.32 6.78 8.84
CA GLN A 19 -0.29 5.41 9.31
C GLN A 19 1.16 5.00 9.54
N GLU A 20 1.49 4.59 10.77
CA GLU A 20 2.76 3.93 11.05
C GLU A 20 2.82 2.60 10.29
N VAL A 21 4.00 2.25 9.80
CA VAL A 21 4.33 0.98 9.14
C VAL A 21 5.77 0.59 9.48
N SER A 22 6.10 -0.70 9.44
CA SER A 22 7.50 -1.12 9.58
C SER A 22 8.35 -0.64 8.39
N GLN A 23 9.67 -0.64 8.55
CA GLN A 23 10.60 -0.32 7.46
C GLN A 23 10.34 -1.21 6.23
N GLU A 24 10.18 -2.52 6.42
CA GLU A 24 9.91 -3.47 5.35
C GLU A 24 8.59 -3.16 4.60
N GLN A 25 7.53 -2.85 5.34
CA GLN A 25 6.25 -2.45 4.74
C GLN A 25 6.38 -1.15 3.94
N TYR A 26 7.13 -0.19 4.47
CA TYR A 26 7.42 1.07 3.77
C TYR A 26 8.22 0.83 2.48
N ASP A 27 9.19 -0.08 2.51
CA ASP A 27 10.01 -0.43 1.35
C ASP A 27 9.15 -1.09 0.25
N VAL A 28 8.17 -1.93 0.60
CA VAL A 28 7.20 -2.46 -0.37
C VAL A 28 6.30 -1.34 -0.93
N LEU A 29 5.77 -0.46 -0.08
CA LEU A 29 4.95 0.69 -0.50
C LEU A 29 5.69 1.61 -1.47
N VAL A 30 6.96 1.89 -1.23
CA VAL A 30 7.79 2.70 -2.16
C VAL A 30 8.17 1.88 -3.39
N GLY A 31 8.54 0.61 -3.21
CA GLY A 31 8.99 -0.29 -4.27
C GLY A 31 7.91 -0.54 -5.33
N GLN A 32 6.64 -0.67 -4.92
CA GLN A 32 5.53 -0.86 -5.84
C GLN A 32 5.28 0.36 -6.74
N CYS A 33 5.82 1.54 -6.43
CA CYS A 33 5.76 2.71 -7.30
C CYS A 33 6.62 2.61 -8.56
N ARG A 34 7.31 1.47 -8.79
CA ARG A 34 7.98 1.17 -10.06
C ARG A 34 7.00 0.76 -11.18
N TYR A 35 5.85 0.20 -10.82
CA TYR A 35 4.91 -0.40 -11.76
C TYR A 35 4.06 0.59 -12.58
N PRO A 36 3.64 1.77 -12.07
CA PRO A 36 2.99 2.77 -12.91
C PRO A 36 3.85 3.13 -14.13
N LYS A 37 3.23 3.21 -15.32
CA LYS A 37 3.95 3.33 -16.60
C LYS A 37 4.65 4.67 -16.80
N THR A 38 4.03 5.77 -16.37
CA THR A 38 4.53 7.13 -16.64
C THR A 38 5.34 7.67 -15.47
N GLY A 39 6.35 8.50 -15.76
CA GLY A 39 7.14 9.16 -14.71
C GLY A 39 6.27 9.98 -13.74
N GLN A 40 5.24 10.65 -14.25
CA GLN A 40 4.27 11.38 -13.45
C GLN A 40 3.49 10.48 -12.50
N ALA A 41 3.01 9.32 -12.96
CA ALA A 41 2.29 8.37 -12.11
C ALA A 41 3.19 7.78 -11.02
N ARG A 42 4.46 7.48 -11.35
CA ARG A 42 5.45 7.04 -10.35
C ARG A 42 5.73 8.10 -9.30
N ALA A 43 5.86 9.37 -9.72
CA ALA A 43 6.07 10.48 -8.81
C ALA A 43 4.87 10.68 -7.87
N ARG A 44 3.65 10.62 -8.42
CA ARG A 44 2.40 10.68 -7.66
C ARG A 44 2.31 9.53 -6.64
N CYS A 45 2.59 8.29 -7.04
CA CYS A 45 2.60 7.14 -6.14
C CYS A 45 3.54 7.38 -4.95
N ARG A 46 4.79 7.78 -5.20
CA ARG A 46 5.76 8.06 -4.13
C ARG A 46 5.33 9.22 -3.22
N ALA A 47 4.73 10.26 -3.79
CA ALA A 47 4.21 11.38 -3.01
C ALA A 47 3.07 10.94 -2.09
N GLN A 48 2.15 10.10 -2.58
CA GLN A 48 1.07 9.55 -1.76
C GLN A 48 1.59 8.64 -0.64
N VAL A 49 2.60 7.80 -0.92
CA VAL A 49 3.21 6.95 0.11
C VAL A 49 3.81 7.81 1.22
N ARG A 50 4.58 8.85 0.89
CA ARG A 50 5.15 9.79 1.87
C ARG A 50 4.11 10.60 2.63
N ALA A 51 2.99 10.91 2.00
CA ALA A 51 1.91 11.68 2.62
C ALA A 51 1.09 10.84 3.59
N LYS A 52 0.90 9.53 3.30
CA LYS A 52 0.02 8.64 4.08
C LYS A 52 0.74 7.82 5.13
N TYR A 53 2.01 7.48 4.91
CA TYR A 53 2.74 6.52 5.75
C TYR A 53 3.99 7.13 6.36
N VAL A 54 4.33 6.67 7.55
CA VAL A 54 5.56 6.99 8.27
C VAL A 54 6.18 5.70 8.81
N VAL A 55 7.52 5.62 8.79
CA VAL A 55 8.22 4.47 9.36
C VAL A 55 8.12 4.53 10.89
N GLY A 56 7.63 3.45 11.49
CA GLY A 56 7.39 3.30 12.92
C GLY A 56 7.22 1.82 13.28
N ALA A 57 6.13 1.48 13.98
CA ALA A 57 5.81 0.09 14.29
C ALA A 57 5.23 -0.70 13.11
N PHE A 58 5.37 -2.03 13.14
CA PHE A 58 4.67 -2.91 12.20
C PHE A 58 3.17 -2.70 12.27
N ASN A 59 2.54 -2.57 11.10
CA ASN A 59 1.11 -2.35 11.00
C ASN A 59 0.40 -3.62 10.53
N PRO A 60 -0.27 -4.36 11.43
CA PRO A 60 -0.99 -5.59 11.05
C PRO A 60 -2.26 -5.31 10.23
N ALA A 61 -2.75 -4.06 10.23
CA ALA A 61 -3.92 -3.66 9.46
C ALA A 61 -3.58 -3.23 8.03
N LEU A 62 -2.29 -3.06 7.70
CA LEU A 62 -1.86 -2.77 6.33
C LEU A 62 -2.01 -4.03 5.47
N ASP A 63 -2.86 -3.95 4.46
CA ASP A 63 -3.09 -5.02 3.50
C ASP A 63 -1.87 -5.20 2.59
N CYS A 64 -1.00 -6.16 2.93
CA CYS A 64 0.15 -6.55 2.12
C CYS A 64 -0.10 -7.90 1.48
N ARG A 65 0.16 -7.99 0.17
CA ARG A 65 -0.15 -9.15 -0.66
C ARG A 65 1.03 -9.48 -1.56
N THR A 66 1.25 -10.77 -1.79
CA THR A 66 2.26 -11.26 -2.73
C THR A 66 1.66 -12.31 -3.66
N TYR A 67 1.76 -12.10 -4.96
CA TYR A 67 1.37 -13.06 -6.00
C TYR A 67 2.42 -13.07 -7.09
N SER A 68 2.77 -14.25 -7.60
CA SER A 68 3.66 -14.38 -8.76
C SER A 68 4.98 -13.60 -8.62
N GLY A 69 5.55 -13.57 -7.40
CA GLY A 69 6.79 -12.83 -7.08
C GLY A 69 6.64 -11.31 -6.97
N VAL A 70 5.42 -10.77 -7.10
CA VAL A 70 5.10 -9.35 -6.96
C VAL A 70 4.50 -9.11 -5.58
N SER A 71 5.18 -8.31 -4.78
CA SER A 71 4.67 -7.81 -3.48
C SER A 71 4.17 -6.38 -3.60
N VAL A 72 3.01 -6.13 -3.00
CA VAL A 72 2.40 -4.81 -2.86
C VAL A 72 1.77 -4.65 -1.48
N CYS A 73 1.65 -3.42 -1.00
CA CYS A 73 0.94 -3.05 0.21
C CYS A 73 -0.03 -1.91 -0.04
N GLY A 74 -1.13 -1.91 0.71
CA GLY A 74 -2.14 -0.88 0.67
C GLY A 74 -2.94 -0.85 -0.65
N PRO A 75 -3.75 0.21 -0.85
CA PRO A 75 -4.55 0.35 -2.05
C PRO A 75 -3.68 0.65 -3.28
N LEU A 76 -4.06 0.09 -4.43
CA LEU A 76 -3.39 0.31 -5.72
C LEU A 76 -4.17 1.32 -6.55
N GLU A 77 -3.53 2.43 -6.97
CA GLU A 77 -4.09 3.34 -7.97
C GLU A 77 -3.94 2.71 -9.37
N LEU A 78 -4.95 1.95 -9.79
CA LEU A 78 -4.94 1.29 -11.10
C LEU A 78 -5.26 2.27 -12.25
N SER A 79 -4.47 2.21 -13.31
CA SER A 79 -4.78 2.88 -14.58
C SER A 79 -6.01 2.26 -15.27
N ALA A 80 -6.54 2.90 -16.32
CA ALA A 80 -7.65 2.34 -17.10
C ALA A 80 -7.31 0.97 -17.72
N ALA A 81 -6.10 0.83 -18.28
CA ALA A 81 -5.64 -0.44 -18.85
C ALA A 81 -5.49 -1.54 -17.79
N GLN A 82 -5.00 -1.18 -16.60
CA GLN A 82 -4.87 -2.12 -15.50
C GLN A 82 -6.24 -2.57 -14.99
N ARG A 83 -7.20 -1.65 -14.83
CA ARG A 83 -8.58 -2.00 -14.46
C ARG A 83 -9.22 -2.96 -15.48
N ALA A 84 -9.05 -2.69 -16.77
CA ALA A 84 -9.54 -3.59 -17.82
C ALA A 84 -8.93 -5.00 -17.70
N CYS A 85 -7.61 -5.10 -17.48
CA CYS A 85 -6.96 -6.38 -17.20
C CYS A 85 -7.54 -7.09 -15.98
N VAL A 86 -7.87 -6.36 -14.91
CA VAL A 86 -8.44 -6.97 -13.71
C VAL A 86 -9.81 -7.58 -14.01
N GLU A 87 -10.68 -6.87 -14.73
CA GLU A 87 -12.00 -7.41 -15.12
C GLU A 87 -11.86 -8.65 -16.02
N GLU A 88 -10.98 -8.60 -17.02
CA GLU A 88 -10.70 -9.74 -17.91
C GLU A 88 -10.18 -10.94 -17.14
N SER A 89 -9.20 -10.71 -16.26
CA SER A 89 -8.58 -11.75 -15.43
C SER A 89 -9.58 -12.40 -14.48
N VAL A 90 -10.45 -11.59 -13.86
CA VAL A 90 -11.53 -12.08 -13.00
C VAL A 90 -12.54 -12.89 -13.80
N GLY A 91 -12.93 -12.42 -14.99
CA GLY A 91 -13.79 -13.18 -15.92
C GLY A 91 -13.18 -14.52 -16.34
N GLY A 92 -11.85 -14.60 -16.40
CA GLY A 92 -11.09 -15.82 -16.65
C GLY A 92 -10.86 -16.72 -15.42
N GLY A 93 -11.41 -16.38 -14.25
CA GLY A 93 -11.38 -17.22 -13.05
C GLY A 93 -10.31 -16.86 -12.01
N LEU A 94 -9.56 -15.76 -12.19
CA LEU A 94 -8.68 -15.26 -11.13
C LEU A 94 -9.49 -14.57 -10.02
N THR A 95 -8.97 -14.64 -8.79
CA THR A 95 -9.54 -13.82 -7.71
C THR A 95 -9.22 -12.34 -7.97
N ARG A 96 -10.14 -11.46 -7.63
CA ARG A 96 -9.95 -10.00 -7.75
C ARG A 96 -8.63 -9.55 -7.12
N ARG A 97 -8.32 -10.03 -5.92
CA ARG A 97 -7.09 -9.68 -5.20
C ARG A 97 -5.82 -10.07 -5.96
N ARG A 98 -5.78 -11.26 -6.57
CA ARG A 98 -4.63 -11.70 -7.37
C ARG A 98 -4.53 -10.89 -8.66
N ALA A 99 -5.65 -10.71 -9.35
CA ALA A 99 -5.73 -9.94 -10.58
C ALA A 99 -5.26 -8.49 -10.39
N GLU A 100 -5.64 -7.83 -9.28
CA GLU A 100 -5.16 -6.48 -8.95
C GLU A 100 -3.63 -6.40 -8.87
N VAL A 101 -2.99 -7.36 -8.20
CA VAL A 101 -1.52 -7.38 -8.04
C VAL A 101 -0.83 -7.65 -9.37
N GLU A 102 -1.27 -8.68 -10.09
CA GLU A 102 -0.65 -9.06 -11.37
C GLU A 102 -0.86 -7.97 -12.43
N CYS A 103 -2.08 -7.45 -12.58
CA CYS A 103 -2.35 -6.39 -13.54
C CYS A 103 -1.65 -5.08 -13.18
N TYR A 104 -1.55 -4.74 -11.88
CA TYR A 104 -0.81 -3.54 -11.48
C TYR A 104 0.66 -3.62 -11.89
N ALA A 105 1.29 -4.80 -11.78
CA ALA A 105 2.69 -4.99 -12.11
C ALA A 105 2.99 -5.15 -13.61
N PHE A 106 2.11 -5.83 -14.34
CA PHE A 106 2.40 -6.30 -15.71
C PHE A 106 1.60 -5.59 -16.82
N ARG A 107 0.65 -4.70 -16.49
CA ARG A 107 -0.21 -4.05 -17.49
C ARG A 107 -0.20 -2.55 -17.51
#